data_AF-W9CNG6-F1
#
_entry.id   AF-W9CNG6-F1
#
_cell.length_a   1.000
_cell.length_b   1.000
_cell.length_c   1.000
_cell.angle_alpha   90.00
_cell.angle_beta   90.00
_cell.angle_gamma   90.00
#
_symmetry.space_group_name_H-M   'P 1'
#
loop_
_entity.id
_entity.type
_entity.pdbx_description
1 polymer ?
#
loop_
_entity_poly.entity_id
_entity_poly.type
_entity_poly.pdbx_seq_one_letter_code
_entity_poly.pdbx_strand_id
1 'polypeptide(L)'
;MHFSLIASTPLLFLSALTSAAPTSITSAIEARASTQIYYLVNCFNNITSAAYAETDYYQSSKSLSPPGPTPTETAILNTEDSIDFEDGTWVATTPFTITAVIGEDAYTATSGTLVGSATASTSTKALSCIRLTRFVLYEPKVDEQCYSDYACKISLTKFPPQTSTHELS
;
A
#
# COMPACT_ATOMS: atom_id res chain seq x y z
N MET A 1 -63.62 -22.73 -49.45
CA MET A 1 -62.38 -21.94 -49.31
C MET A 1 -62.27 -21.51 -47.85
N HIS A 2 -61.09 -21.74 -47.29
CA HIS A 2 -60.69 -21.41 -45.92
C HIS A 2 -60.81 -19.90 -45.64
N PHE A 3 -61.02 -19.50 -44.38
CA PHE A 3 -60.02 -18.82 -43.54
C PHE A 3 -60.57 -18.50 -42.14
N SER A 4 -59.91 -19.08 -41.14
CA SER A 4 -60.00 -18.75 -39.71
C SER A 4 -59.32 -17.39 -39.44
N LEU A 5 -59.80 -16.64 -38.46
CA LEU A 5 -58.99 -15.61 -37.79
C LEU A 5 -58.94 -15.89 -36.29
N ILE A 6 -57.70 -15.98 -35.83
CA ILE A 6 -57.22 -16.54 -34.58
C ILE A 6 -57.27 -15.45 -33.50
N ALA A 7 -57.82 -15.80 -32.34
CA ALA A 7 -57.63 -15.07 -31.10
C ALA A 7 -56.22 -15.36 -30.54
N SER A 8 -55.45 -14.32 -30.20
CA SER A 8 -54.20 -14.47 -29.45
C SER A 8 -54.06 -13.35 -28.42
N THR A 9 -54.13 -13.75 -27.16
CA THR A 9 -53.89 -12.98 -25.94
C THR A 9 -52.44 -12.47 -25.84
N PRO A 10 -52.19 -11.28 -25.28
CA PRO A 10 -50.83 -10.81 -25.06
C PRO A 10 -50.19 -11.49 -23.83
N LEU A 11 -49.00 -12.06 -24.04
CA LEU A 11 -48.11 -12.55 -22.99
C LEU A 11 -47.50 -11.35 -22.23
N LEU A 12 -47.83 -11.24 -20.94
CA LEU A 12 -47.14 -10.35 -20.00
C LEU A 12 -45.73 -10.91 -19.73
N PHE A 13 -44.72 -10.27 -20.29
CA PHE A 13 -43.32 -10.49 -19.94
C PHE A 13 -43.02 -9.80 -18.59
N LEU A 14 -42.91 -10.59 -17.53
CA LEU A 14 -42.32 -10.16 -16.26
C LEU A 14 -40.80 -10.15 -16.41
N SER A 15 -40.24 -9.00 -16.77
CA SER A 15 -38.80 -8.77 -16.77
C SER A 15 -38.30 -8.66 -15.33
N ALA A 16 -37.70 -9.74 -14.83
CA ALA A 16 -36.99 -9.74 -13.56
C ALA A 16 -35.80 -8.77 -13.64
N LEU A 17 -35.87 -7.66 -12.88
CA LEU A 17 -34.71 -6.82 -12.59
C LEU A 17 -33.81 -7.60 -11.63
N THR A 18 -32.79 -8.26 -12.17
CA THR A 18 -31.66 -8.72 -11.39
C THR A 18 -30.84 -7.49 -11.01
N SER A 19 -31.06 -7.01 -9.78
CA SER A 19 -30.18 -6.01 -9.15
C SER A 19 -28.80 -6.64 -8.93
N ALA A 20 -27.92 -6.53 -9.92
CA ALA A 20 -26.50 -6.78 -9.74
C ALA A 20 -25.92 -5.66 -8.86
N ALA A 21 -25.91 -5.89 -7.56
CA ALA A 21 -25.18 -5.05 -6.63
C ALA A 21 -23.67 -5.11 -6.98
N PRO A 22 -22.97 -3.98 -7.14
CA PRO A 22 -21.53 -3.99 -7.36
C PRO A 22 -20.84 -4.22 -6.01
N THR A 23 -20.71 -5.47 -5.59
CA THR A 23 -19.94 -5.85 -4.40
C THR A 23 -18.75 -6.71 -4.82
N SER A 24 -17.55 -6.12 -4.92
CA SER A 24 -16.28 -6.86 -4.67
C SER A 24 -14.99 -6.06 -4.87
N ILE A 25 -14.97 -4.94 -5.60
CA ILE A 25 -13.69 -4.24 -5.89
C ILE A 25 -13.12 -3.58 -4.61
N THR A 26 -13.97 -2.91 -3.83
CA THR A 26 -13.55 -2.18 -2.63
C THR A 26 -13.02 -3.11 -1.54
N SER A 27 -13.62 -4.29 -1.33
CA SER A 27 -13.18 -5.19 -0.24
C SER A 27 -11.86 -5.89 -0.55
N ALA A 28 -11.57 -6.22 -1.81
CA ALA A 28 -10.29 -6.80 -2.21
C ALA A 28 -9.15 -5.80 -2.09
N ILE A 29 -9.38 -4.53 -2.46
CA ILE A 29 -8.42 -3.45 -2.25
C ILE A 29 -8.19 -3.24 -0.75
N GLU A 30 -9.26 -3.18 0.04
CA GLU A 30 -9.17 -2.94 1.49
C GLU A 30 -8.49 -4.09 2.26
N ALA A 31 -8.75 -5.34 1.88
CA ALA A 31 -8.08 -6.51 2.46
C ALA A 31 -6.58 -6.52 2.15
N ARG A 32 -6.20 -6.20 0.90
CA ARG A 32 -4.78 -6.04 0.53
C ARG A 32 -4.15 -4.95 1.38
N ALA A 33 -4.78 -3.78 1.44
CA ALA A 33 -4.30 -2.58 2.12
C ALA A 33 -3.89 -2.85 3.59
N SER A 34 -4.64 -3.70 4.31
CA SER A 34 -4.38 -4.02 5.72
C SER A 34 -3.02 -4.69 6.01
N THR A 35 -2.37 -5.27 4.99
CA THR A 35 -1.07 -5.95 5.09
C THR A 35 0.03 -5.30 4.24
N GLN A 36 -0.28 -4.17 3.57
CA GLN A 36 0.67 -3.46 2.71
C GLN A 36 1.67 -2.67 3.52
N ILE A 37 2.93 -2.74 3.10
CA ILE A 37 3.99 -1.87 3.61
C ILE A 37 4.82 -1.37 2.43
N TYR A 38 5.15 -0.08 2.52
CA TYR A 38 6.00 0.63 1.58
C TYR A 38 7.25 1.06 2.34
N TYR A 39 8.42 0.66 1.89
CA TYR A 39 9.68 1.14 2.44
C TYR A 39 10.24 2.23 1.55
N LEU A 40 10.73 3.32 2.13
CA LEU A 40 11.57 4.29 1.42
C LEU A 40 13.00 3.78 1.49
N VAL A 41 13.65 3.63 0.34
CA VAL A 41 14.86 2.81 0.20
C VAL A 41 15.94 3.56 -0.55
N ASN A 42 17.15 3.50 -0.01
CA ASN A 42 18.37 3.88 -0.72
C ASN A 42 19.21 2.63 -0.95
N CYS A 43 19.60 2.42 -2.20
CA CYS A 43 20.43 1.31 -2.63
C CYS A 43 21.83 1.81 -3.00
N PHE A 44 22.84 1.07 -2.56
CA PHE A 44 24.24 1.42 -2.80
C PHE A 44 25.00 0.21 -3.33
N ASN A 45 25.79 0.43 -4.39
CA ASN A 45 26.76 -0.54 -4.85
C ASN A 45 28.12 -0.29 -4.18
N ASN A 46 28.59 -1.27 -3.41
CA ASN A 46 29.80 -1.16 -2.60
C ASN A 46 31.11 -1.14 -3.41
N ILE A 47 31.06 -1.50 -4.70
CA ILE A 47 32.23 -1.52 -5.60
C ILE A 47 32.29 -0.26 -6.45
N THR A 48 31.17 0.14 -7.06
CA THR A 48 31.14 1.29 -7.98
C THR A 48 30.80 2.61 -7.29
N SER A 49 30.35 2.58 -6.03
CA SER A 49 29.76 3.72 -5.31
C SER A 49 28.53 4.31 -5.99
N ALA A 50 27.91 3.59 -6.93
CA ALA A 50 26.64 4.01 -7.53
C ALA A 50 25.53 3.91 -6.48
N ALA A 51 24.63 4.89 -6.50
CA ALA A 51 23.48 4.93 -5.61
C ALA A 51 22.20 5.24 -6.40
N TYR A 52 21.08 4.81 -5.86
CA TYR A 52 19.75 5.15 -6.36
C TYR A 52 18.74 5.05 -5.21
N ALA A 53 17.59 5.68 -5.39
CA ALA A 53 16.51 5.69 -4.41
C ALA A 53 15.22 5.12 -5.02
N GLU A 54 14.47 4.38 -4.21
CA GLU A 54 13.25 3.71 -4.62
C GLU A 54 12.25 3.58 -3.48
N THR A 55 11.05 3.14 -3.83
CA THR A 55 10.05 2.66 -2.88
C THR A 55 9.75 1.21 -3.15
N ASP A 56 9.89 0.40 -2.10
CA ASP A 56 9.62 -1.03 -2.17
C ASP A 56 8.29 -1.39 -1.53
N TYR A 57 7.48 -2.10 -2.31
CA TYR A 57 6.17 -2.56 -1.91
C TYR A 57 6.17 -4.04 -1.53
N TYR A 58 5.57 -4.37 -0.39
CA TYR A 58 5.29 -5.74 0.02
C TYR A 58 3.80 -5.95 0.29
N GLN A 59 3.24 -7.01 -0.29
CA GLN A 59 1.82 -7.39 -0.12
C GLN A 59 1.50 -8.04 1.25
N SER A 60 2.51 -8.42 2.04
CA SER A 60 2.34 -9.03 3.36
C SER A 60 3.36 -8.51 4.37
N SER A 61 3.07 -8.70 5.67
CA SER A 61 3.98 -8.31 6.75
C SER A 61 5.31 -9.06 6.63
N LYS A 62 6.36 -8.34 6.23
CA LYS A 62 7.72 -8.84 6.10
C LYS A 62 8.21 -9.44 7.43
N SER A 63 8.86 -10.60 7.38
CA SER A 63 9.77 -11.02 8.46
C SER A 63 11.02 -10.13 8.39
N LEU A 64 11.33 -9.39 9.45
CA LEU A 64 12.42 -8.41 9.51
C LEU A 64 13.84 -9.04 9.53
N SER A 65 14.00 -10.31 9.18
CA SER A 65 15.30 -10.98 9.11
C SER A 65 16.06 -10.61 7.81
N PRO A 66 17.33 -10.14 7.89
CA PRO A 66 18.16 -9.86 6.72
C PRO A 66 18.91 -11.08 6.16
N PRO A 67 19.23 -11.12 4.84
CA PRO A 67 18.59 -10.32 3.79
C PRO A 67 17.14 -10.77 3.59
N GLY A 68 16.23 -9.79 3.53
CA GLY A 68 14.80 -10.09 3.33
C GLY A 68 14.51 -10.56 1.91
N PRO A 69 13.29 -11.08 1.64
CA PRO A 69 12.87 -11.40 0.29
C PRO A 69 12.84 -10.13 -0.59
N THR A 70 13.06 -10.33 -1.89
CA THR A 70 12.87 -9.30 -2.92
C THR A 70 11.49 -8.63 -2.77
N PRO A 71 11.38 -7.31 -2.94
CA PRO A 71 10.11 -6.60 -2.97
C PRO A 71 9.10 -7.23 -3.93
N THR A 72 7.81 -7.08 -3.62
CA THR A 72 6.74 -7.50 -4.55
C THR A 72 6.76 -6.65 -5.82
N GLU A 73 6.87 -5.34 -5.64
CA GLU A 73 7.08 -4.36 -6.70
C GLU A 73 8.00 -3.25 -6.17
N THR A 74 8.72 -2.61 -7.08
CA THR A 74 9.68 -1.56 -6.76
C THR A 74 9.43 -0.38 -7.69
N ALA A 75 9.30 0.81 -7.13
CA ALA A 75 9.08 2.05 -7.86
C ALA A 75 10.26 3.01 -7.66
N ILE A 76 10.95 3.37 -8.75
CA ILE A 76 12.15 4.20 -8.68
C ILE A 76 11.78 5.66 -8.39
N LEU A 77 12.49 6.27 -7.44
CA LEU A 77 12.39 7.69 -7.08
C LEU A 77 13.50 8.50 -7.74
N ASN A 78 14.73 8.00 -7.71
CA ASN A 78 15.89 8.62 -8.33
C ASN A 78 16.85 7.52 -8.82
N THR A 79 17.29 7.60 -10.07
CA THR A 79 18.20 6.63 -10.70
C THR A 79 19.67 6.96 -10.53
N GLU A 80 19.99 8.19 -10.11
CA GLU A 80 21.35 8.73 -10.15
C GLU A 80 21.99 8.85 -8.76
N ASP A 81 21.17 8.98 -7.72
CA ASP A 81 21.65 9.13 -6.34
C ASP A 81 20.64 8.61 -5.31
N SER A 82 21.15 8.41 -4.10
CA SER A 82 20.36 8.29 -2.87
C SER A 82 19.61 9.59 -2.55
N ILE A 83 18.58 9.47 -1.72
CA ILE A 83 17.76 10.58 -1.25
C ILE A 83 17.86 10.69 0.27
N ASP A 84 18.03 11.91 0.77
CA ASP A 84 17.67 12.25 2.14
C ASP A 84 16.15 12.47 2.16
N PHE A 85 15.41 11.58 2.81
CA PHE A 85 13.95 11.54 2.67
C PHE A 85 13.26 12.61 3.53
N GLU A 86 13.99 13.23 4.43
CA GLU A 86 13.54 14.20 5.40
C GLU A 86 13.22 15.56 4.73
N ASP A 87 12.32 16.33 5.34
CA ASP A 87 11.86 17.64 4.83
C ASP A 87 11.39 17.63 3.36
N GLY A 88 10.78 16.52 2.93
CA GLY A 88 10.57 16.23 1.53
C GLY A 88 9.19 15.66 1.20
N THR A 89 8.80 15.84 -0.06
CA THR A 89 7.70 15.10 -0.70
C THR A 89 8.26 14.29 -1.86
N TRP A 90 8.13 12.97 -1.78
CA TRP A 90 8.73 12.02 -2.73
C TRP A 90 7.63 11.31 -3.50
N VAL A 91 7.74 11.34 -4.83
CA VAL A 91 6.74 10.77 -5.72
C VAL A 91 7.39 9.77 -6.67
N ALA A 92 6.96 8.52 -6.59
CA ALA A 92 7.23 7.51 -7.63
C ALA A 92 5.91 7.20 -8.34
N THR A 93 5.96 6.92 -9.64
CA THR A 93 4.74 6.74 -10.47
C THR A 93 4.64 5.38 -11.16
N THR A 94 5.69 4.57 -11.18
CA THR A 94 5.72 3.30 -11.92
C THR A 94 6.51 2.25 -11.14
N PRO A 95 6.00 1.01 -11.00
CA PRO A 95 4.75 0.46 -11.55
C PRO A 95 3.49 0.89 -10.77
N PHE A 96 3.65 1.48 -9.60
CA PHE A 96 2.56 2.08 -8.82
C PHE A 96 2.88 3.53 -8.49
N THR A 97 1.84 4.31 -8.17
CA THR A 97 2.04 5.68 -7.68
C THR A 97 2.10 5.68 -6.17
N ILE A 98 3.13 6.29 -5.58
CA ILE A 98 3.20 6.63 -4.17
C ILE A 98 3.68 8.07 -4.01
N THR A 99 3.03 8.80 -3.12
CA THR A 99 3.47 10.10 -2.65
C THR A 99 3.72 9.99 -1.16
N ALA A 100 4.96 10.16 -0.71
CA ALA A 100 5.35 10.14 0.69
C ALA A 100 5.83 11.52 1.14
N VAL A 101 5.43 11.92 2.34
CA VAL A 101 5.86 13.15 3.00
C VAL A 101 6.46 12.78 4.34
N ILE A 102 7.73 13.11 4.55
CA ILE A 102 8.47 12.86 5.80
C ILE A 102 8.84 14.21 6.40
N GLY A 103 8.60 14.39 7.69
CA GLY A 103 8.89 15.62 8.40
C GLY A 103 10.41 15.90 8.51
N GLU A 104 10.76 17.17 8.67
CA GLU A 104 12.13 17.68 8.75
C GLU A 104 13.00 16.96 9.80
N ASP A 105 12.47 16.75 11.01
CA ASP A 105 13.24 16.16 12.12
C ASP A 105 13.13 14.62 12.23
N ALA A 106 12.60 13.95 11.19
CA ALA A 106 12.32 12.52 11.24
C ALA A 106 13.56 11.65 11.54
N TYR A 107 14.75 12.10 11.12
CA TYR A 107 16.02 11.40 11.36
C TYR A 107 16.37 11.29 12.86
N THR A 108 15.90 12.24 13.69
CA THR A 108 16.13 12.27 15.14
C THR A 108 15.11 11.45 15.93
N ALA A 109 14.01 11.07 15.29
CA ALA A 109 12.92 10.36 15.95
C ALA A 109 13.34 8.95 16.39
N THR A 110 12.80 8.48 17.51
CA THR A 110 12.98 7.09 17.91
C THR A 110 12.29 6.13 16.93
N SER A 111 12.87 4.95 16.71
CA SER A 111 12.23 3.90 15.91
C SER A 111 10.81 3.59 16.44
N GLY A 112 9.85 3.47 15.53
CA GLY A 112 8.43 3.29 15.80
C GLY A 112 7.63 4.59 15.85
N THR A 113 8.29 5.75 15.90
CA THR A 113 7.61 7.06 15.93
C THR A 113 6.99 7.38 14.57
N LEU A 114 5.77 7.93 14.58
CA LEU A 114 5.12 8.49 13.41
C LEU A 114 5.86 9.78 13.00
N VAL A 115 6.37 9.81 11.77
CA VAL A 115 7.19 10.91 11.24
C VAL A 115 6.67 11.50 9.94
N GLY A 116 5.58 10.94 9.39
CA GLY A 116 5.07 11.37 8.12
C GLY A 116 3.81 10.64 7.68
N SER A 117 3.45 10.85 6.42
CA SER A 117 2.29 10.22 5.79
C SER A 117 2.55 9.90 4.33
N ALA A 118 1.79 8.96 3.76
CA ALA A 118 1.85 8.68 2.34
C ALA A 118 0.48 8.31 1.76
N THR A 119 0.35 8.43 0.44
CA THR A 119 -0.76 7.88 -0.35
C THR A 119 -0.20 6.97 -1.42
N ALA A 120 -0.84 5.84 -1.69
CA ALA A 120 -0.42 4.91 -2.74
C ALA A 120 -1.61 4.50 -3.61
N SER A 121 -1.42 4.34 -4.93
CA SER A 121 -2.49 3.93 -5.87
C SER A 121 -3.06 2.53 -5.61
N THR A 122 -2.33 1.74 -4.83
CA THR A 122 -2.65 0.38 -4.37
C THR A 122 -3.49 0.35 -3.09
N SER A 123 -3.77 1.51 -2.47
CA SER A 123 -4.55 1.67 -1.24
C SER A 123 -5.52 2.84 -1.37
N THR A 124 -6.73 2.70 -0.83
CA THR A 124 -7.70 3.81 -0.69
C THR A 124 -7.54 4.58 0.62
N LYS A 125 -6.71 4.08 1.55
CA LYS A 125 -6.47 4.71 2.86
C LYS A 125 -5.13 5.44 2.86
N ALA A 126 -5.09 6.57 3.55
CA ALA A 126 -3.84 7.23 3.88
C ALA A 126 -2.94 6.30 4.72
N LEU A 127 -1.66 6.35 4.44
CA LEU A 127 -0.63 5.59 5.11
C LEU A 127 0.05 6.49 6.14
N SER A 128 0.44 5.89 7.25
CA SER A 128 1.28 6.49 8.27
C SER A 128 2.72 6.04 8.07
N CYS A 129 3.64 6.99 7.97
CA CYS A 129 5.06 6.71 7.83
C CYS A 129 5.74 6.76 9.20
N ILE A 130 6.44 5.70 9.55
CA ILE A 130 7.16 5.55 10.81
C ILE A 130 8.66 5.51 10.59
N ARG A 131 9.42 6.05 11.54
CA ARG A 131 10.86 5.86 11.63
C ARG A 131 11.16 4.41 12.02
N LEU A 132 12.18 3.81 11.42
CA LEU A 132 12.71 2.50 11.77
C LEU A 132 14.11 2.65 12.36
N THR A 133 14.66 1.58 12.94
CA THR A 133 16.12 1.47 13.03
C THR A 133 16.63 1.10 11.64
N ARG A 134 17.64 1.80 11.11
CA ARG A 134 18.23 1.48 9.79
C ARG A 134 18.58 0.00 9.72
N PHE A 135 18.20 -0.64 8.63
CA PHE A 135 18.52 -2.04 8.37
C PHE A 135 18.65 -2.30 6.87
N VAL A 136 19.38 -3.37 6.52
CA VAL A 136 19.40 -3.89 5.15
C VAL A 136 18.04 -4.54 4.87
N LEU A 137 17.29 -3.94 3.96
CA LEU A 137 15.99 -4.43 3.55
C LEU A 137 16.15 -5.68 2.69
N TYR A 138 16.97 -5.59 1.64
CA TYR A 138 17.29 -6.70 0.74
C TYR A 138 18.60 -6.41 -0.03
N GLU A 139 19.10 -7.41 -0.73
CA GLU A 139 20.32 -7.33 -1.54
C GLU A 139 20.00 -7.75 -2.98
N PRO A 140 19.80 -6.81 -3.91
CA PRO A 140 19.46 -7.15 -5.30
C PRO A 140 20.59 -7.88 -6.03
N LYS A 141 21.85 -7.65 -5.63
CA LYS A 141 23.07 -8.26 -6.20
C LYS A 141 24.12 -8.42 -5.10
N VAL A 142 25.16 -9.22 -5.38
CA VAL A 142 26.25 -9.54 -4.43
C VAL A 142 26.93 -8.30 -3.83
N ASP A 143 27.04 -7.22 -4.60
CA ASP A 143 27.72 -5.99 -4.20
C ASP A 143 26.77 -4.81 -3.96
N GLU A 144 25.47 -5.06 -3.90
CA GLU A 144 24.44 -4.02 -3.85
C GLU A 144 23.52 -4.24 -2.66
N GLN A 145 23.40 -3.24 -1.80
CA GLN A 145 22.61 -3.32 -0.58
C GLN A 145 21.61 -2.16 -0.51
N CYS A 146 20.37 -2.52 -0.23
CA CYS A 146 19.25 -1.59 -0.16
C CYS A 146 18.81 -1.42 1.30
N TYR A 147 18.90 -0.20 1.79
CA TYR A 147 18.64 0.15 3.18
C TYR A 147 17.35 0.93 3.30
N SER A 148 16.65 0.72 4.41
CA SER A 148 15.48 1.53 4.73
C SER A 148 15.53 2.08 6.14
N ASP A 149 15.09 3.32 6.25
CA ASP A 149 14.94 4.09 7.48
C ASP A 149 13.47 4.37 7.82
N TYR A 150 12.58 4.18 6.86
CA TYR A 150 11.19 4.60 6.92
C TYR A 150 10.27 3.54 6.31
N ALA A 151 9.13 3.31 6.96
CA ALA A 151 8.06 2.51 6.40
C ALA A 151 6.72 3.22 6.49
N CYS A 152 5.96 3.19 5.40
CA CYS A 152 4.60 3.69 5.34
C CYS A 152 3.63 2.51 5.25
N LYS A 153 2.64 2.48 6.16
CA LYS A 153 1.62 1.43 6.24
C LYS A 153 0.32 2.00 6.76
N ILE A 154 -0.79 1.27 6.60
CA ILE A 154 -2.06 1.70 7.17
C ILE A 154 -1.96 1.67 8.70
N SER A 155 -2.22 2.81 9.33
CA SER A 155 -2.43 2.83 10.78
C SER A 155 -3.72 2.11 11.10
N LEU A 156 -3.61 0.97 11.78
CA LEU A 156 -4.74 0.36 12.45
C LEU A 156 -5.05 1.23 13.68
N THR A 157 -5.82 2.30 13.49
CA THR A 157 -6.44 2.98 14.63
C THR A 157 -7.32 1.97 15.36
N LYS A 158 -6.90 1.68 16.59
CA LYS A 158 -7.59 1.01 17.69
C LYS A 158 -9.12 1.04 17.52
N PHE A 159 -9.75 -0.14 17.54
CA PHE A 159 -11.20 -0.26 17.73
C PHE A 159 -11.66 0.68 18.86
N PRO A 160 -12.82 1.35 18.74
CA PRO A 160 -13.36 2.11 19.86
C PRO A 160 -13.52 1.16 21.07
N PRO A 161 -13.26 1.63 22.31
CA PRO A 161 -13.55 0.81 23.47
C PRO A 161 -15.05 0.49 23.45
N GLN A 162 -15.39 -0.80 23.37
CA GLN A 162 -16.74 -1.23 23.71
C GLN A 162 -16.91 -0.94 25.19
N THR A 163 -17.59 0.16 25.51
CA THR A 163 -18.12 0.41 26.84
C THR A 163 -19.15 -0.68 27.10
N SER A 164 -18.71 -1.76 27.74
CA SER A 164 -19.62 -2.73 28.37
C SER A 164 -20.31 -2.00 29.52
N THR A 165 -21.52 -1.52 29.28
CA THR A 165 -22.47 -1.20 30.33
C THR A 165 -22.76 -2.49 31.10
N HIS A 166 -22.15 -2.62 32.27
CA HIS A 166 -22.66 -3.49 33.32
C HIS A 166 -24.00 -2.89 33.80
N GLU A 167 -25.11 -3.38 33.26
CA GLU A 167 -26.37 -3.39 34.00
C GLU A 167 -26.19 -4.40 35.14
N LEU A 168 -26.02 -3.89 36.35
CA LEU A 168 -26.25 -4.63 37.58
C LEU A 168 -27.74 -4.52 37.91
N SER A 169 -28.39 -5.69 38.00
CA SER A 169 -29.72 -5.89 38.60
C SER A 169 -29.78 -5.44 40.05
#